data_AF-A0A9K3LQI7-F1
#
_entry.id   AF-A0A9K3LQI7-F1
#
_cell.length_a   1.000
_cell.length_b   1.000
_cell.length_c   1.000
_cell.angle_alpha   90.00
_cell.angle_beta   90.00
_cell.angle_gamma   90.00
#
_symmetry.space_group_name_H-M   'P 1'
#
loop_
_entity.id
_entity.type
_entity.pdbx_description
1 polymer ?
#
loop_
_entity_poly.entity_id
_entity_poly.type
_entity_poly.pdbx_seq_one_letter_code
_entity_poly.pdbx_strand_id
1 'polypeptide(L)'
;MTKRNRNYAAIIVSITCLICQQFAHSFGVDRQFFSSRQRALLDKGVKSHYDAATISATRLSAATGISLGDMSVARQDESTSSSNKEGNKVGVLFLNLGGPTTGEDVEEFLYNLFADPDIIRLPGPLSPLQNTIAMFIAKRRAPKSRAAYESIGGGSPILKYSNAQADLVAKSLRERYNLDVNTYIGMRYWKPFTEDALDKIRKDGIQALVILPLYPQFSISTSGSSLRVLQEEFSKHSSRYGDMVHTVVPAWYDRPGYVKAMTDLIQNELDSFSDEEIAEAKQVSPNRPPKHILFSAHGVPKSYIEAGDPYQKQMELCVEGIKKELYKTNSPDDVQIHLSYQSRVGPIEWLRPYTDDVLPELGESGVRNLVVVPISFVSEHIETLEEIDIEYRELAHESGVTNWRRCPAPNTDATFIQDMADMVYEALMEPSQTVTEACVANNIEGVNLERFDDAVAVTGVLGVGADGDLYEVDGPLQSKERINARAAMAGVLLTILLELASGKPLTHLLGF
;
A
#
# COMPACT_ATOMS: atom_id res chain seq x y z
N MET A 1 -21.88 -14.77 -35.95
CA MET A 1 -21.58 -16.09 -35.34
C MET A 1 -22.87 -16.88 -35.15
N THR A 2 -22.97 -18.05 -35.77
CA THR A 2 -24.21 -18.83 -35.92
C THR A 2 -24.64 -19.59 -34.65
N LYS A 3 -25.96 -19.82 -34.51
CA LYS A 3 -26.69 -20.56 -33.45
C LYS A 3 -26.10 -21.90 -32.97
N ARG A 4 -25.08 -22.45 -33.65
CA ARG A 4 -24.38 -23.68 -33.30
C ARG A 4 -23.47 -23.54 -32.05
N ASN A 5 -22.95 -22.35 -31.75
CA ASN A 5 -22.06 -22.13 -30.59
C ASN A 5 -22.79 -22.02 -29.23
N ARG A 6 -24.09 -21.71 -29.22
CA ARG A 6 -24.87 -21.62 -27.97
C ARG A 6 -25.19 -23.00 -27.36
N ASN A 7 -25.27 -24.05 -28.18
CA ASN A 7 -25.54 -25.40 -27.69
C ASN A 7 -24.30 -26.06 -27.05
N TYR A 8 -23.08 -25.70 -27.46
CA TYR A 8 -21.86 -26.21 -26.83
C TYR A 8 -21.60 -25.58 -25.45
N ALA A 9 -21.84 -24.27 -25.29
CA ALA A 9 -21.75 -23.61 -23.99
C ALA A 9 -22.81 -24.13 -23.00
N ALA A 10 -24.04 -24.39 -23.46
CA ALA A 10 -25.09 -24.97 -22.62
C ALA A 10 -24.78 -26.42 -22.19
N ILE A 11 -24.21 -27.24 -23.08
CA ILE A 11 -23.81 -28.62 -22.76
C ILE A 11 -22.63 -28.63 -21.77
N ILE A 12 -21.65 -27.74 -21.91
CA ILE A 12 -20.52 -27.61 -20.98
C ILE A 12 -21.00 -27.16 -19.60
N VAL A 13 -21.87 -26.14 -19.53
CA VAL A 13 -22.45 -25.67 -18.25
C VAL A 13 -23.31 -26.73 -17.58
N SER A 14 -24.11 -27.50 -18.33
CA SER A 14 -24.90 -28.60 -17.76
C SER A 14 -24.05 -29.77 -17.27
N ILE A 15 -22.94 -30.10 -17.94
CA ILE A 15 -22.00 -31.14 -17.48
C ILE A 15 -21.24 -30.67 -16.23
N THR A 16 -20.80 -29.42 -16.17
CA THR A 16 -20.16 -28.85 -14.97
C THR A 16 -21.13 -28.79 -13.78
N CYS A 17 -22.41 -28.47 -14.02
CA CYS A 17 -23.43 -28.43 -12.97
C CYS A 17 -23.82 -29.84 -12.46
N LEU A 18 -23.84 -30.86 -13.34
CA LEU A 18 -24.05 -32.26 -12.95
C LEU A 18 -22.85 -32.81 -12.16
N ILE A 19 -21.62 -32.45 -12.52
CA ILE A 19 -20.41 -32.82 -11.78
C ILE A 19 -20.42 -32.15 -10.39
N CYS A 20 -20.82 -30.89 -10.28
CA CYS A 20 -20.98 -30.21 -8.99
C CYS A 20 -22.11 -30.81 -8.12
N GLN A 21 -23.23 -31.24 -8.71
CA GLN A 21 -24.31 -31.90 -7.99
C GLN A 21 -23.95 -33.32 -7.51
N GLN A 22 -23.14 -34.07 -8.28
CA GLN A 22 -22.62 -35.36 -7.83
C GLN A 22 -21.55 -35.23 -6.73
N PHE A 23 -20.76 -34.14 -6.72
CA PHE A 23 -19.82 -33.86 -5.63
C PHE A 23 -20.50 -33.44 -4.32
N ALA A 24 -21.63 -32.72 -4.38
CA ALA A 24 -22.35 -32.27 -3.18
C ALA A 24 -23.03 -33.42 -2.40
N HIS A 25 -23.35 -34.54 -3.06
CA HIS A 25 -24.05 -35.67 -2.43
C HIS A 25 -23.11 -36.69 -1.75
N SER A 26 -21.79 -36.60 -1.98
CA SER A 26 -20.78 -37.49 -1.37
C SER A 26 -20.15 -36.97 -0.08
N PHE A 27 -20.41 -35.72 0.32
CA PHE A 27 -19.75 -35.08 1.47
C PHE A 27 -20.68 -34.64 2.61
N GLY A 28 -21.96 -35.06 2.61
CA GLY A 28 -22.82 -35.07 3.80
C GLY A 28 -22.73 -33.81 4.69
N VAL A 29 -22.91 -32.62 4.11
CA VAL A 29 -22.86 -31.36 4.86
C VAL A 29 -24.20 -31.11 5.55
N ASP A 30 -24.22 -31.30 6.86
CA ASP A 30 -25.34 -30.95 7.72
C ASP A 30 -25.38 -29.43 7.98
N ARG A 31 -26.56 -28.83 7.81
CA ARG A 31 -26.81 -27.40 8.00
C ARG A 31 -27.13 -27.14 9.48
N GLN A 32 -26.11 -26.98 10.34
CA GLN A 32 -26.26 -26.36 11.67
C GLN A 32 -24.91 -26.18 12.38
N PHE A 33 -24.12 -25.15 12.02
CA PHE A 33 -22.95 -24.77 12.84
C PHE A 33 -22.57 -23.28 12.73
N PHE A 34 -23.56 -22.41 12.53
CA PHE A 34 -23.40 -20.95 12.59
C PHE A 34 -24.47 -20.35 13.50
N SER A 35 -24.26 -20.34 14.82
CA SER A 35 -24.95 -19.39 15.72
C SER A 35 -24.38 -19.25 17.14
N SER A 36 -23.32 -19.94 17.54
CA SER A 36 -23.01 -20.09 18.98
C SER A 36 -21.83 -19.26 19.51
N ARG A 37 -20.96 -18.72 18.65
CA ARG A 37 -19.72 -18.03 19.10
C ARG A 37 -19.77 -16.50 19.10
N GLN A 38 -20.73 -15.90 18.40
CA GLN A 38 -20.99 -14.45 18.43
C GLN A 38 -21.93 -13.99 19.55
N ARG A 39 -22.60 -14.91 20.25
CA ARG A 39 -23.50 -14.59 21.37
C ARG A 39 -22.86 -14.67 22.76
N ALA A 40 -21.63 -15.18 22.87
CA ALA A 40 -20.93 -15.35 24.16
C ALA A 40 -19.96 -14.22 24.51
N LEU A 41 -19.75 -13.24 23.61
CA LEU A 41 -18.86 -12.09 23.84
C LEU A 41 -19.61 -10.77 24.07
N LEU A 42 -20.94 -10.77 23.97
CA LEU A 42 -21.79 -9.59 24.18
C LEU A 42 -22.52 -9.58 25.53
N ASP A 43 -22.29 -10.57 26.40
CA ASP A 43 -23.06 -10.74 27.64
C ASP A 43 -22.22 -10.85 28.93
N LYS A 44 -20.97 -10.37 28.91
CA LYS A 44 -20.15 -10.21 30.13
C LYS A 44 -19.62 -8.79 30.26
N GLY A 45 -20.50 -7.90 30.72
CA GLY A 45 -20.08 -6.70 31.43
C GLY A 45 -19.56 -7.10 32.81
N VAL A 46 -18.30 -6.80 33.11
CA VAL A 46 -17.75 -6.77 34.48
C VAL A 46 -16.80 -5.59 34.61
N LYS A 47 -17.19 -4.64 35.48
CA LYS A 47 -16.34 -3.63 36.09
C LYS A 47 -15.24 -4.31 36.93
N SER A 48 -14.01 -3.80 36.90
CA SER A 48 -13.32 -3.19 38.06
C SER A 48 -11.79 -3.31 37.97
N HIS A 49 -11.13 -2.22 38.37
CA HIS A 49 -9.80 -2.12 38.97
C HIS A 49 -8.59 -2.71 38.22
N TYR A 50 -7.77 -1.81 37.67
CA TYR A 50 -6.33 -2.03 37.59
C TYR A 50 -5.62 -0.93 38.36
N ASP A 51 -4.98 -1.35 39.46
CA ASP A 51 -3.99 -0.57 40.20
C ASP A 51 -2.75 -0.35 39.34
N ALA A 52 -2.17 0.83 39.49
CA ALA A 52 -0.92 1.24 38.88
C ALA A 52 0.24 0.39 39.40
N ALA A 53 0.82 -0.43 38.51
CA ALA A 53 2.16 -0.98 38.67
C ALA A 53 2.99 -0.58 37.45
N THR A 54 4.02 0.21 37.74
CA THR A 54 4.94 0.90 36.85
C THR A 54 5.63 -0.04 35.85
N ILE A 55 5.28 0.09 34.56
CA ILE A 55 6.12 -0.34 33.44
C ILE A 55 6.80 0.93 32.91
N SER A 56 8.11 1.06 33.14
CA SER A 56 8.92 2.19 32.68
C SER A 56 9.23 2.04 31.19
N ALA A 57 8.29 2.44 30.33
CA ALA A 57 8.55 2.61 28.90
C ALA A 57 9.51 3.79 28.71
N THR A 58 10.72 3.52 28.22
CA THR A 58 11.71 4.57 27.93
C THR A 58 11.30 5.26 26.63
N ARG A 59 10.78 6.50 26.73
CA ARG A 59 10.43 7.33 25.57
C ARG A 59 11.68 7.62 24.74
N LEU A 60 11.54 7.73 23.41
CA LEU A 60 12.67 8.10 22.55
C LEU A 60 13.28 9.44 22.96
N SER A 61 12.46 10.40 23.43
CA SER A 61 12.93 11.66 24.03
C SER A 61 13.83 11.47 25.27
N ALA A 62 13.54 10.46 26.09
CA ALA A 62 14.35 10.10 27.26
C ALA A 62 15.67 9.41 26.85
N ALA A 63 15.64 8.56 25.82
CA ALA A 63 16.82 7.89 25.27
C ALA A 63 17.76 8.85 24.49
N THR A 64 17.20 9.90 23.89
CA THR A 64 17.93 10.88 23.07
C THR A 64 18.38 12.12 23.86
N GLY A 65 18.08 12.21 25.15
CA GLY A 65 18.37 13.40 25.94
C GLY A 65 17.71 14.69 25.41
N ILE A 66 16.70 14.54 24.55
CA ILE A 66 15.93 15.64 23.97
C ILE A 66 15.00 16.15 25.07
N SER A 67 15.43 17.20 25.78
CA SER A 67 14.59 17.93 26.73
C SER A 67 13.67 18.88 25.94
N LEU A 68 12.53 18.37 25.50
CA LEU A 68 11.46 19.15 24.86
C LEU A 68 10.36 19.47 25.89
N GLY A 69 10.73 20.16 26.97
CA GLY A 69 9.75 20.59 27.97
C GLY A 69 10.29 21.65 28.92
N ASP A 70 10.00 22.92 28.65
CA ASP A 70 9.11 23.72 29.50
C ASP A 70 8.81 25.07 28.81
N MET A 71 7.63 25.19 28.20
CA MET A 71 7.07 26.50 27.83
C MET A 71 6.17 26.97 28.97
N SER A 72 6.79 27.52 30.01
CA SER A 72 6.11 28.44 30.91
C SER A 72 7.06 29.59 31.29
N VAL A 73 6.48 30.79 31.31
CA VAL A 73 7.12 32.08 31.55
C VAL A 73 7.80 32.11 32.93
N ALA A 74 9.12 32.37 33.00
CA ALA A 74 9.72 33.45 33.82
C ALA A 74 11.24 33.32 34.06
N ARG A 75 11.91 34.46 33.77
CA ARG A 75 13.03 35.12 34.48
C ARG A 75 14.45 34.54 34.43
N GLN A 76 15.35 35.52 34.25
CA GLN A 76 16.80 35.48 34.32
C GLN A 76 17.31 34.82 35.61
N ASP A 77 18.34 34.00 35.47
CA ASP A 77 19.58 34.18 36.22
C ASP A 77 20.76 33.48 35.54
N GLU A 78 21.91 34.12 35.61
CA GLU A 78 23.17 33.76 34.95
C GLU A 78 23.97 32.68 35.70
N SER A 79 24.82 32.03 34.90
CA SER A 79 26.08 31.35 35.25
C SER A 79 26.00 29.92 35.77
N THR A 80 26.30 28.98 34.87
CA THR A 80 27.28 27.90 35.09
C THR A 80 27.68 27.32 33.73
N SER A 81 28.97 27.04 33.58
CA SER A 81 29.64 26.66 32.33
C SER A 81 28.95 25.51 31.58
N SER A 82 28.33 25.80 30.44
CA SER A 82 27.81 24.78 29.53
C SER A 82 28.92 24.30 28.60
N SER A 83 29.48 23.13 28.89
CA SER A 83 30.02 22.29 27.82
C SER A 83 28.90 22.08 26.79
N ASN A 84 29.18 22.38 25.51
CA ASN A 84 28.26 22.20 24.39
C ASN A 84 27.59 20.82 24.43
N LYS A 85 26.31 20.75 24.83
CA LYS A 85 25.44 19.66 24.42
C LYS A 85 25.01 19.97 22.99
N GLU A 86 25.76 19.49 22.01
CA GLU A 86 25.21 19.31 20.67
C GLU A 86 24.00 18.36 20.85
N GLY A 87 22.80 18.87 20.57
CA GLY A 87 21.57 18.07 20.65
C GLY A 87 21.66 16.86 19.72
N ASN A 88 20.99 15.77 20.08
CA ASN A 88 21.03 14.56 19.28
C ASN A 88 20.55 14.83 17.84
N LYS A 89 21.31 14.36 16.85
CA LYS A 89 20.96 14.57 15.43
C LYS A 89 19.81 13.65 15.04
N VAL A 90 18.71 14.26 14.57
CA VAL A 90 17.50 13.57 14.15
C VAL A 90 17.44 13.44 12.63
N GLY A 91 17.12 12.26 12.14
CA GLY A 91 16.89 11.96 10.74
C GLY A 91 15.46 11.50 10.47
N VAL A 92 14.95 11.79 9.28
CA VAL A 92 13.69 11.25 8.77
C VAL A 92 13.95 10.55 7.44
N LEU A 93 13.73 9.24 7.40
CA LEU A 93 13.86 8.42 6.20
C LEU A 93 12.47 8.17 5.60
N PHE A 94 12.21 8.77 4.44
CA PHE A 94 11.01 8.53 3.65
C PHE A 94 11.22 7.31 2.77
N LEU A 95 10.32 6.32 2.87
CA LEU A 95 10.36 5.11 2.04
C LEU A 95 9.29 5.18 0.96
N ASN A 96 9.67 4.86 -0.28
CA ASN A 96 8.72 4.78 -1.39
C ASN A 96 9.23 3.79 -2.45
N LEU A 97 8.40 3.52 -3.47
CA LEU A 97 8.68 2.52 -4.50
C LEU A 97 9.84 2.96 -5.40
N GLY A 98 9.88 4.27 -5.66
CA GLY A 98 10.74 4.88 -6.66
C GLY A 98 10.11 4.83 -8.05
N GLY A 99 10.83 5.39 -9.02
CA GLY A 99 10.42 5.38 -10.41
C GLY A 99 11.55 5.89 -11.29
N PRO A 100 11.64 5.42 -12.55
CA PRO A 100 12.75 5.72 -13.44
C PRO A 100 12.85 7.23 -13.68
N THR A 101 14.06 7.76 -13.67
CA THR A 101 14.30 9.21 -13.85
C THR A 101 14.15 9.62 -15.30
N THR A 102 14.51 8.73 -16.22
CA THR A 102 14.44 8.93 -17.65
C THR A 102 13.86 7.70 -18.36
N GLY A 103 13.47 7.84 -19.62
CA GLY A 103 13.04 6.72 -20.45
C GLY A 103 14.10 5.60 -20.59
N GLU A 104 15.39 5.93 -20.52
CA GLU A 104 16.48 4.95 -20.61
C GLU A 104 16.52 4.02 -19.40
N ASP A 105 16.16 4.54 -18.23
CA ASP A 105 16.17 3.86 -16.93
C ASP A 105 15.08 2.79 -16.77
N VAL A 106 14.05 2.83 -17.63
CA VAL A 106 12.83 2.03 -17.48
C VAL A 106 13.11 0.53 -17.45
N GLU A 107 14.04 0.04 -18.27
CA GLU A 107 14.36 -1.40 -18.29
C GLU A 107 14.99 -1.86 -16.97
N GLU A 108 15.95 -1.10 -16.43
CA GLU A 108 16.61 -1.42 -15.15
C GLU A 108 15.62 -1.32 -13.98
N PHE A 109 14.79 -0.28 -13.97
CA PHE A 109 13.71 -0.15 -12.99
C PHE A 109 12.77 -1.36 -12.99
N LEU A 110 12.28 -1.76 -14.17
CA LEU A 110 11.41 -2.92 -14.30
C LEU A 110 12.13 -4.22 -13.91
N TYR A 111 13.41 -4.34 -14.22
CA TYR A 111 14.21 -5.48 -13.78
C TYR A 111 14.25 -5.57 -12.25
N ASN A 112 14.55 -4.46 -11.56
CA ASN A 112 14.57 -4.42 -10.09
C ASN A 112 13.20 -4.78 -9.48
N LEU A 113 12.12 -4.25 -10.07
CA LEU A 113 10.75 -4.54 -9.64
C LEU A 113 10.39 -6.03 -9.80
N PHE A 114 10.68 -6.63 -10.96
CA PHE A 114 10.32 -8.04 -11.23
C PHE A 114 11.31 -9.05 -10.64
N ALA A 115 12.51 -8.61 -10.27
CA ALA A 115 13.47 -9.44 -9.54
C ALA A 115 13.06 -9.62 -8.07
N ASP A 116 12.19 -8.75 -7.53
CA ASP A 116 11.70 -8.87 -6.16
C ASP A 116 10.74 -10.07 -6.01
N PRO A 117 11.10 -11.07 -5.18
CA PRO A 117 10.24 -12.21 -4.91
C PRO A 117 8.94 -11.84 -4.17
N ASP A 118 8.86 -10.66 -3.55
CA ASP A 118 7.65 -10.14 -2.90
C ASP A 118 6.65 -9.56 -3.92
N ILE A 119 7.09 -9.29 -5.16
CA ILE A 119 6.24 -8.83 -6.26
C ILE A 119 5.87 -10.00 -7.18
N ILE A 120 6.85 -10.79 -7.63
CA ILE A 120 6.61 -12.01 -8.39
C ILE A 120 7.36 -13.17 -7.73
N ARG A 121 6.62 -14.03 -7.03
CA ARG A 121 7.20 -15.25 -6.44
C ARG A 121 7.12 -16.43 -7.40
N LEU A 122 8.25 -16.86 -7.96
CA LEU A 122 8.32 -18.12 -8.66
C LEU A 122 8.24 -19.31 -7.68
N PRO A 123 7.57 -20.42 -8.06
CA PRO A 123 7.53 -21.62 -7.22
C PRO A 123 8.94 -22.21 -7.03
N GLY A 124 9.20 -22.79 -5.85
CA GLY A 124 10.53 -23.18 -5.37
C GLY A 124 11.53 -23.75 -6.40
N PRO A 125 11.17 -24.76 -7.22
CA PRO A 125 12.08 -25.31 -8.24
C PRO A 125 12.52 -24.31 -9.32
N LEU A 126 11.71 -23.27 -9.56
CA LEU A 126 11.96 -22.20 -10.55
C LEU A 126 12.57 -20.94 -9.92
N SER A 127 12.68 -20.87 -8.59
CA SER A 127 13.29 -19.73 -7.88
C SER A 127 14.70 -19.37 -8.40
N PRO A 128 15.60 -20.33 -8.74
CA PRO A 128 16.90 -19.99 -9.34
C PRO A 128 16.82 -19.26 -10.69
N LEU A 129 15.67 -19.31 -11.38
CA LEU A 129 15.45 -18.62 -12.66
C LEU A 129 14.86 -17.21 -12.49
N GLN A 130 14.57 -16.75 -11.27
CA GLN A 130 13.93 -15.44 -11.00
C GLN A 130 14.59 -14.31 -11.77
N ASN A 131 15.90 -14.14 -11.63
CA ASN A 131 16.64 -13.05 -12.27
C ASN A 131 16.60 -13.12 -13.80
N THR A 132 16.60 -14.33 -14.36
CA THR A 132 16.53 -14.51 -15.82
C THR A 132 15.14 -14.18 -16.35
N ILE A 133 14.10 -14.61 -15.64
CA ILE A 133 12.71 -14.31 -15.98
C ILE A 133 12.43 -12.82 -15.82
N ALA A 134 12.88 -12.20 -14.73
CA ALA A 134 12.78 -10.76 -14.49
C ALA A 134 13.41 -9.96 -15.62
N MET A 135 14.64 -10.32 -16.06
CA MET A 135 15.31 -9.68 -17.19
C MET A 135 14.51 -9.81 -18.50
N PHE A 136 13.94 -10.98 -18.78
CA PHE A 136 13.13 -11.19 -19.98
C PHE A 136 11.84 -10.36 -19.95
N ILE A 137 11.13 -10.35 -18.81
CA ILE A 137 9.91 -9.57 -18.62
C ILE A 137 10.22 -8.07 -18.74
N ALA A 138 11.28 -7.59 -18.09
CA ALA A 138 11.72 -6.20 -18.15
C ALA A 138 12.00 -5.77 -19.58
N LYS A 139 12.81 -6.52 -20.34
CA LYS A 139 13.10 -6.23 -21.76
C LYS A 139 11.85 -6.20 -22.63
N ARG A 140 10.92 -7.12 -22.40
CA ARG A 140 9.66 -7.19 -23.16
C ARG A 140 8.73 -6.02 -22.85
N ARG A 141 8.66 -5.58 -21.58
CA ARG A 141 7.77 -4.50 -21.14
C ARG A 141 8.35 -3.10 -21.32
N ALA A 142 9.68 -2.96 -21.30
CA ALA A 142 10.37 -1.68 -21.35
C ALA A 142 9.93 -0.76 -22.50
N PRO A 143 9.70 -1.22 -23.75
CA PRO A 143 9.25 -0.33 -24.81
C PRO A 143 7.87 0.30 -24.55
N LYS A 144 6.89 -0.48 -24.07
CA LYS A 144 5.56 0.07 -23.71
C LYS A 144 5.68 1.04 -22.54
N SER A 145 6.36 0.63 -21.47
CA SER A 145 6.53 1.47 -20.27
C SER A 145 7.31 2.75 -20.56
N ARG A 146 8.31 2.71 -21.46
CA ARG A 146 9.05 3.91 -21.88
C ARG A 146 8.15 4.90 -22.62
N ALA A 147 7.29 4.42 -23.51
CA ALA A 147 6.33 5.28 -24.18
C ALA A 147 5.34 5.93 -23.20
N ALA A 148 4.90 5.18 -22.18
CA ALA A 148 4.06 5.70 -21.10
C ALA A 148 4.79 6.75 -20.24
N TYR A 149 6.07 6.54 -19.92
CA TYR A 149 6.87 7.57 -19.24
C TYR A 149 7.10 8.80 -20.12
N GLU A 150 7.26 8.63 -21.42
CA GLU A 150 7.43 9.73 -22.37
C GLU A 150 6.17 10.61 -22.46
N SER A 151 4.97 10.02 -22.43
CA SER A 151 3.71 10.78 -22.48
C SER A 151 3.50 11.69 -21.25
N ILE A 152 4.16 11.38 -20.12
CA ILE A 152 4.06 12.16 -18.88
C ILE A 152 5.27 13.07 -18.62
N GLY A 153 6.17 13.24 -19.61
CA GLY A 153 7.33 14.14 -19.53
C GLY A 153 8.69 13.46 -19.43
N GLY A 154 8.79 12.17 -19.76
CA GLY A 154 10.06 11.45 -19.96
C GLY A 154 10.57 10.67 -18.74
N GLY A 155 9.89 10.71 -17.61
CA GLY A 155 10.31 10.05 -16.37
C GLY A 155 9.31 10.19 -15.23
N SER A 156 9.53 9.46 -14.15
CA SER A 156 8.66 9.49 -12.97
C SER A 156 8.88 10.75 -12.13
N PRO A 157 7.83 11.50 -11.79
CA PRO A 157 7.95 12.66 -10.92
C PRO A 157 8.04 12.30 -9.43
N ILE A 158 7.96 11.01 -9.08
CA ILE A 158 7.88 10.54 -7.68
C ILE A 158 9.04 11.04 -6.83
N LEU A 159 10.28 10.99 -7.33
CA LEU A 159 11.45 11.45 -6.60
C LEU A 159 11.43 12.97 -6.38
N LYS A 160 10.93 13.72 -7.35
CA LYS A 160 10.78 15.18 -7.24
C LYS A 160 9.78 15.53 -6.14
N TYR A 161 8.63 14.86 -6.11
CA TYR A 161 7.63 15.08 -5.07
C TYR A 161 8.10 14.61 -3.69
N SER A 162 8.74 13.44 -3.58
CA SER A 162 9.27 12.95 -2.30
C SER A 162 10.32 13.89 -1.71
N ASN A 163 11.23 14.45 -2.53
CA ASN A 163 12.18 15.46 -2.06
C ASN A 163 11.47 16.75 -1.61
N ALA A 164 10.52 17.25 -2.40
CA ALA A 164 9.76 18.44 -2.03
C ALA A 164 8.96 18.26 -0.73
N GLN A 165 8.32 17.10 -0.56
CA GLN A 165 7.63 16.72 0.68
C GLN A 165 8.60 16.68 1.85
N ALA A 166 9.76 16.03 1.69
CA ALA A 166 10.78 15.96 2.72
C ALA A 166 11.28 17.35 3.16
N ASP A 167 11.59 18.23 2.21
CA ASP A 167 12.03 19.61 2.49
C ASP A 167 10.96 20.42 3.23
N LEU A 168 9.70 20.28 2.82
CA LEU A 168 8.57 20.98 3.43
C LEU A 168 8.24 20.44 4.82
N VAL A 169 8.35 19.12 5.04
CA VAL A 169 8.21 18.51 6.37
C VAL A 169 9.31 18.98 7.31
N ALA A 170 10.57 18.98 6.87
CA ALA A 170 11.69 19.50 7.67
C ALA A 170 11.49 20.98 8.04
N LYS A 171 11.02 21.79 7.09
CA LYS A 171 10.67 23.19 7.34
C LYS A 171 9.54 23.32 8.36
N SER A 172 8.47 22.55 8.20
CA SER A 172 7.31 22.55 9.10
C SER A 172 7.70 22.15 10.54
N LEU A 173 8.54 21.12 10.68
CA LEU A 173 9.09 20.70 11.97
C LEU A 173 9.92 21.79 12.66
N ARG A 174 10.77 22.49 11.89
CA ARG A 174 11.56 23.61 12.41
C ARG A 174 10.68 24.77 12.86
N GLU A 175 9.68 25.13 12.06
CA GLU A 175 8.81 26.28 12.34
C GLU A 175 7.82 26.03 13.49
N ARG A 176 7.26 24.81 13.59
CA ARG A 176 6.19 24.50 14.54
C ARG A 176 6.70 23.90 15.85
N TYR A 177 7.80 23.16 15.80
CA TYR A 177 8.32 22.40 16.93
C TYR A 177 9.76 22.77 17.33
N ASN A 178 10.36 23.75 16.65
CA ASN A 178 11.79 24.10 16.83
C ASN A 178 12.71 22.88 16.73
N LEU A 179 12.35 21.93 15.86
CA LEU A 179 13.07 20.68 15.66
C LEU A 179 13.81 20.72 14.31
N ASP A 180 15.13 20.64 14.37
CA ASP A 180 15.98 20.53 13.18
C ASP A 180 16.20 19.06 12.83
N VAL A 181 15.86 18.67 11.59
CA VAL A 181 15.98 17.28 11.12
C VAL A 181 16.68 17.22 9.78
N ASN A 182 17.44 16.15 9.56
CA ASN A 182 17.94 15.78 8.24
C ASN A 182 16.94 14.83 7.57
N THR A 183 16.65 15.03 6.29
CA THR A 183 15.74 14.16 5.55
C THR A 183 16.48 13.31 4.53
N TYR A 184 15.96 12.10 4.31
CA TYR A 184 16.54 11.09 3.44
C TYR A 184 15.43 10.40 2.67
N ILE A 185 15.68 10.09 1.41
CA ILE A 185 14.76 9.35 0.56
C ILE A 185 15.37 7.98 0.29
N GLY A 186 14.64 6.91 0.59
CA GLY A 186 14.98 5.54 0.27
C GLY A 186 13.93 4.94 -0.65
N MET A 187 14.33 4.60 -1.86
CA MET A 187 13.45 4.03 -2.88
C MET A 187 13.70 2.53 -3.01
N ARG A 188 12.64 1.76 -3.24
CA ARG A 188 12.73 0.28 -3.28
C ARG A 188 13.34 -0.26 -4.59
N TYR A 189 12.98 0.30 -5.74
CA TYR A 189 13.35 -0.24 -7.06
C TYR A 189 14.09 0.76 -7.97
N TRP A 190 14.23 2.01 -7.53
CA TRP A 190 15.01 3.01 -8.25
C TRP A 190 15.89 3.81 -7.29
N LYS A 191 16.80 4.63 -7.82
CA LYS A 191 17.73 5.44 -7.01
C LYS A 191 17.03 6.69 -6.46
N PRO A 192 17.45 7.22 -5.29
CA PRO A 192 18.41 6.63 -4.36
C PRO A 192 17.82 5.40 -3.65
N PHE A 193 18.56 4.30 -3.58
CA PHE A 193 18.08 3.10 -2.91
C PHE A 193 18.07 3.27 -1.39
N THR A 194 17.31 2.43 -0.69
CA THR A 194 17.27 2.42 0.78
C THR A 194 18.67 2.31 1.40
N GLU A 195 19.55 1.50 0.81
CA GLU A 195 20.93 1.30 1.22
C GLU A 195 21.77 2.58 1.05
N ASP A 196 21.58 3.32 -0.06
CA ASP A 196 22.26 4.61 -0.29
C ASP A 196 21.86 5.63 0.79
N ALA A 197 20.57 5.65 1.15
CA ALA A 197 20.03 6.52 2.17
C ALA A 197 20.59 6.18 3.56
N LEU A 198 20.64 4.90 3.92
CA LEU A 198 21.24 4.42 5.18
C LEU A 198 22.73 4.78 5.27
N ASP A 199 23.47 4.68 4.17
CA ASP A 199 24.88 5.04 4.14
C ASP A 199 25.09 6.55 4.37
N LYS A 200 24.16 7.39 3.89
CA LYS A 200 24.17 8.82 4.16
C LYS A 200 23.79 9.14 5.61
N ILE A 201 22.73 8.52 6.13
CA ILE A 201 22.31 8.63 7.54
C ILE A 201 23.48 8.36 8.48
N ARG A 202 24.24 7.30 8.20
CA ARG A 202 25.45 6.95 8.97
C ARG A 202 26.54 8.01 8.85
N LYS A 203 26.83 8.50 7.65
CA LYS A 203 27.87 9.53 7.42
C LYS A 203 27.53 10.85 8.12
N ASP A 204 26.26 11.21 8.18
CA ASP A 204 25.78 12.45 8.80
C ASP A 204 25.76 12.34 10.35
N GLY A 205 25.93 11.13 10.89
CA GLY A 205 26.00 10.85 12.33
C GLY A 205 24.65 10.96 13.01
N ILE A 206 23.58 10.52 12.32
CA ILE A 206 22.22 10.51 12.89
C ILE A 206 22.14 9.54 14.06
N GLN A 207 21.51 9.99 15.15
CA GLN A 207 21.37 9.22 16.39
C GLN A 207 19.92 8.78 16.65
N ALA A 208 18.95 9.52 16.12
CA ALA A 208 17.54 9.18 16.17
C ALA A 208 16.94 9.22 14.76
N LEU A 209 16.34 8.12 14.30
CA LEU A 209 15.80 8.00 12.95
C LEU A 209 14.29 7.71 12.99
N VAL A 210 13.49 8.55 12.35
CA VAL A 210 12.09 8.25 12.04
C VAL A 210 12.01 7.66 10.64
N ILE A 211 11.42 6.49 10.51
CA ILE A 211 11.21 5.82 9.23
C ILE A 211 9.73 6.00 8.85
N LEU A 212 9.48 6.69 7.75
CA LEU A 212 8.14 7.07 7.29
C LEU A 212 7.88 6.48 5.89
N PRO A 213 7.14 5.36 5.79
CA PRO A 213 6.63 4.90 4.51
C PRO A 213 5.63 5.90 3.91
N LEU A 214 5.83 6.30 2.65
CA LEU A 214 4.93 7.19 1.90
C LEU A 214 3.70 6.45 1.33
N TYR A 215 3.22 5.45 2.07
CA TYR A 215 2.00 4.69 1.77
C TYR A 215 1.07 4.82 2.98
N PRO A 216 -0.10 5.46 2.85
CA PRO A 216 -1.04 5.59 3.97
C PRO A 216 -1.53 4.23 4.47
N GLN A 217 -1.83 3.32 3.54
CA GLN A 217 -2.22 1.94 3.82
C GLN A 217 -1.01 1.02 3.75
N PHE A 218 -0.88 0.13 4.73
CA PHE A 218 0.12 -0.93 4.71
C PHE A 218 -0.27 -2.03 3.71
N SER A 219 0.69 -2.44 2.89
CA SER A 219 0.66 -3.75 2.20
C SER A 219 2.00 -4.46 2.41
N ILE A 220 1.95 -5.80 2.42
CA ILE A 220 3.14 -6.66 2.44
C ILE A 220 4.04 -6.38 1.23
N SER A 221 3.44 -5.96 0.10
CA SER A 221 4.13 -5.69 -1.16
C SER A 221 4.75 -4.29 -1.27
N THR A 222 4.39 -3.34 -0.40
CA THR A 222 4.87 -1.96 -0.43
C THR A 222 5.67 -1.62 0.83
N SER A 223 5.01 -1.14 1.88
CA SER A 223 5.61 -0.85 3.20
C SER A 223 6.32 -2.08 3.75
N GLY A 224 5.70 -3.26 3.67
CA GLY A 224 6.31 -4.51 4.11
C GLY A 224 7.62 -4.84 3.40
N SER A 225 7.69 -4.69 2.07
CA SER A 225 8.92 -4.92 1.29
C SER A 225 10.02 -3.94 1.67
N SER A 226 9.69 -2.65 1.79
CA SER A 226 10.65 -1.60 2.16
C SER A 226 11.20 -1.80 3.58
N LEU A 227 10.32 -2.18 4.51
CA LEU A 227 10.68 -2.46 5.90
C LEU A 227 11.52 -3.74 6.05
N ARG A 228 11.27 -4.78 5.25
CA ARG A 228 12.12 -5.98 5.22
C ARG A 228 13.55 -5.67 4.79
N VAL A 229 13.74 -4.84 3.77
CA VAL A 229 15.08 -4.40 3.35
C VAL A 229 15.81 -3.70 4.50
N LEU A 230 15.12 -2.79 5.21
CA LEU A 230 15.68 -2.13 6.39
C LEU A 230 16.05 -3.11 7.50
N GLN A 231 15.17 -4.08 7.79
CA GLN A 231 15.43 -5.09 8.82
C GLN A 231 16.63 -5.97 8.47
N GLU A 232 16.74 -6.39 7.21
CA GLU A 232 17.89 -7.15 6.71
C GLU A 232 19.19 -6.34 6.82
N GLU A 233 19.17 -5.05 6.45
CA GLU A 233 20.32 -4.16 6.55
C GLU A 233 20.76 -3.94 7.99
N PHE A 234 19.82 -3.65 8.90
CA PHE A 234 20.13 -3.48 10.32
C PHE A 234 20.67 -4.76 10.95
N SER A 235 20.17 -5.93 10.54
CA SER A 235 20.61 -7.23 11.05
C SER A 235 22.00 -7.62 10.50
N LYS A 236 22.25 -7.45 9.20
CA LYS A 236 23.55 -7.79 8.57
C LYS A 236 24.67 -6.83 8.96
N HIS A 237 24.32 -5.59 9.29
CA HIS A 237 25.28 -4.49 9.46
C HIS A 237 25.11 -3.75 10.77
N SER A 238 24.68 -4.43 11.83
CA SER A 238 24.44 -3.86 13.17
C SER A 238 25.61 -2.99 13.68
N SER A 239 26.85 -3.47 13.51
CA SER A 239 28.07 -2.73 13.89
C SER A 239 28.28 -1.41 13.13
N ARG A 240 27.67 -1.23 11.96
CA ARG A 240 27.80 -0.01 11.13
C ARG A 240 26.94 1.15 11.63
N TYR A 241 25.87 0.86 12.37
CA TYR A 241 24.86 1.85 12.77
C TYR A 241 24.97 2.27 14.25
N GLY A 242 25.91 1.69 15.00
CA GLY A 242 26.22 2.09 16.37
C GLY A 242 25.00 2.05 17.29
N ASP A 243 24.84 3.08 18.11
CA ASP A 243 23.72 3.24 19.07
C ASP A 243 22.54 4.03 18.48
N MET A 244 22.41 4.10 17.15
CA MET A 244 21.29 4.81 16.52
C MET A 244 19.96 4.15 16.89
N VAL A 245 19.06 4.93 17.47
CA VAL A 245 17.70 4.49 17.76
C VAL A 245 16.80 4.84 16.58
N HIS A 246 15.89 3.95 16.21
CA HIS A 246 14.94 4.19 15.13
C HIS A 246 13.52 3.89 15.56
N THR A 247 12.57 4.59 14.98
CA THR A 247 11.14 4.32 15.13
C THR A 247 10.50 4.28 13.75
N VAL A 248 9.58 3.35 13.54
CA VAL A 248 8.83 3.22 12.30
C VAL A 248 7.42 3.74 12.48
N VAL A 249 7.00 4.63 11.59
CA VAL A 249 5.61 5.07 11.51
C VAL A 249 4.78 3.93 10.92
N PRO A 250 3.73 3.42 11.61
CA PRO A 250 2.85 2.38 11.10
C PRO A 250 1.95 2.92 9.97
N ALA A 251 0.92 2.18 9.54
CA ALA A 251 -0.05 2.74 8.61
C ALA A 251 -0.74 3.98 9.20
N TRP A 252 -1.06 4.94 8.34
CA TRP A 252 -1.54 6.27 8.70
C TRP A 252 -2.71 6.76 7.83
N TYR A 253 -3.42 5.81 7.20
CA TYR A 253 -4.55 6.05 6.30
C TYR A 253 -5.75 6.80 6.90
N ASP A 254 -5.86 6.81 8.23
CA ASP A 254 -6.94 7.44 8.99
C ASP A 254 -6.53 8.74 9.68
N ARG A 255 -5.30 9.24 9.43
CA ARG A 255 -4.84 10.47 10.05
C ARG A 255 -5.75 11.66 9.68
N PRO A 256 -6.18 12.48 10.66
CA PRO A 256 -7.13 13.56 10.41
C PRO A 256 -6.68 14.56 9.35
N GLY A 257 -5.39 14.92 9.32
CA GLY A 257 -4.87 15.89 8.36
C GLY A 257 -4.79 15.33 6.94
N TYR A 258 -4.37 14.07 6.78
CA TYR A 258 -4.43 13.36 5.49
C TYR A 258 -5.87 13.24 4.96
N VAL A 259 -6.81 12.77 5.80
CA VAL A 259 -8.22 12.65 5.43
C VAL A 259 -8.78 14.01 5.02
N LYS A 260 -8.49 15.07 5.80
CA LYS A 260 -8.91 16.44 5.47
C LYS A 260 -8.33 16.91 4.13
N ALA A 261 -7.03 16.72 3.90
CA ALA A 261 -6.38 17.12 2.66
C ALA A 261 -7.04 16.44 1.45
N MET A 262 -7.27 15.13 1.54
CA MET A 262 -7.98 14.39 0.48
C MET A 262 -9.41 14.89 0.29
N THR A 263 -10.17 15.10 1.37
CA THR A 263 -11.53 15.64 1.30
C THR A 263 -11.56 17.00 0.61
N ASP A 264 -10.65 17.91 0.96
CA ASP A 264 -10.60 19.25 0.36
C ASP A 264 -10.27 19.18 -1.15
N LEU A 265 -9.31 18.34 -1.54
CA LEU A 265 -8.97 18.13 -2.95
C LEU A 265 -10.14 17.53 -3.75
N ILE A 266 -10.85 16.56 -3.19
CA ILE A 266 -12.03 15.96 -3.82
C ILE A 266 -13.18 16.97 -3.92
N GLN A 267 -13.39 17.76 -2.86
CA GLN A 267 -14.44 18.78 -2.83
C GLN A 267 -14.21 19.83 -3.92
N ASN A 268 -12.96 20.27 -4.13
CA ASN A 268 -12.63 21.21 -5.20
C ASN A 268 -13.03 20.68 -6.58
N GLU A 269 -12.81 19.38 -6.85
CA GLU A 269 -13.24 18.77 -8.11
C GLU A 269 -14.76 18.63 -8.20
N LEU A 270 -15.44 18.28 -7.11
CA LEU A 270 -16.90 18.22 -7.06
C LEU A 270 -17.57 19.58 -7.29
N ASP A 271 -16.96 20.66 -6.79
CA ASP A 271 -17.46 22.03 -6.94
C ASP A 271 -17.14 22.62 -8.31
N SER A 272 -16.27 21.95 -9.07
CA SER A 272 -15.87 22.37 -10.42
C SER A 272 -16.86 21.98 -11.52
N PHE A 273 -17.87 21.17 -11.20
CA PHE A 273 -18.99 20.88 -12.09
C PHE A 273 -19.92 22.09 -12.19
N SER A 274 -20.24 22.48 -13.42
CA SER A 274 -21.20 23.53 -13.74
C SER A 274 -22.64 23.11 -13.43
N ASP A 275 -23.52 24.10 -13.25
CA ASP A 275 -24.95 23.88 -13.06
C ASP A 275 -25.57 23.16 -14.27
N GLU A 276 -25.06 23.42 -15.48
CA GLU A 276 -25.47 22.74 -16.71
C GLU A 276 -25.11 21.25 -16.71
N GLU A 277 -23.87 20.89 -16.34
CA GLU A 277 -23.43 19.49 -16.24
C GLU A 277 -24.24 18.73 -15.18
N ILE A 278 -24.58 19.38 -14.07
CA ILE A 278 -25.42 18.81 -13.02
C ILE A 278 -26.86 18.62 -13.52
N ALA A 279 -27.42 19.61 -14.21
CA ALA A 279 -28.78 19.53 -14.77
C ALA A 279 -28.90 18.43 -15.83
N GLU A 280 -27.90 18.30 -16.72
CA GLU A 280 -27.85 17.23 -17.71
C GLU A 280 -27.83 15.85 -17.04
N ALA A 281 -26.97 15.64 -16.04
CA ALA A 281 -26.90 14.37 -15.32
C ALA A 281 -28.26 13.99 -14.68
N LYS A 282 -28.97 14.96 -14.09
CA LYS A 282 -30.33 14.76 -13.54
C LYS A 282 -31.36 14.42 -14.62
N GLN A 283 -31.22 14.93 -15.84
CA GLN A 283 -32.11 14.60 -16.94
C GLN A 283 -31.86 13.19 -17.49
N VAL A 284 -30.59 12.80 -17.63
CA VAL A 284 -30.20 11.48 -18.14
C VAL A 284 -30.57 10.38 -17.14
N SER A 285 -30.33 10.63 -15.85
CA SER A 285 -30.51 9.66 -14.77
C SER A 285 -31.25 10.27 -13.57
N PRO A 286 -32.57 10.52 -13.66
CA PRO A 286 -33.32 11.27 -12.64
C PRO A 286 -33.40 10.59 -11.27
N ASN A 287 -33.15 9.28 -11.20
CA ASN A 287 -33.18 8.50 -9.96
C ASN A 287 -31.78 8.24 -9.39
N ARG A 288 -30.75 8.94 -9.86
CA ARG A 288 -29.37 8.79 -9.40
C ARG A 288 -28.80 10.13 -8.95
N PRO A 289 -27.82 10.12 -8.02
CA PRO A 289 -27.07 11.32 -7.71
C PRO A 289 -26.39 11.90 -8.96
N PRO A 290 -26.44 13.23 -9.16
CA PRO A 290 -25.86 13.87 -10.34
C PRO A 290 -24.34 13.84 -10.38
N LYS A 291 -23.66 13.62 -9.24
CA LYS A 291 -22.20 13.58 -9.12
C LYS A 291 -21.75 12.24 -8.56
N HIS A 292 -20.68 11.70 -9.11
CA HIS A 292 -20.10 10.43 -8.66
C HIS A 292 -18.61 10.61 -8.34
N ILE A 293 -18.14 9.88 -7.34
CA ILE A 293 -16.72 9.74 -7.00
C ILE A 293 -16.33 8.27 -7.17
N LEU A 294 -15.25 8.00 -7.89
CA LEU A 294 -14.63 6.68 -7.95
C LEU A 294 -13.24 6.75 -7.32
N PHE A 295 -13.09 6.19 -6.13
CA PHE A 295 -11.77 5.90 -5.58
C PHE A 295 -11.13 4.76 -6.40
N SER A 296 -9.97 5.04 -6.97
CA SER A 296 -9.15 4.08 -7.70
C SER A 296 -7.90 3.77 -6.88
N ALA A 297 -7.87 2.57 -6.30
CA ALA A 297 -6.75 2.07 -5.53
C ALA A 297 -5.93 1.10 -6.37
N HIS A 298 -4.62 1.04 -6.23
CA HIS A 298 -3.83 0.00 -6.87
C HIS A 298 -4.30 -1.38 -6.38
N GLY A 299 -4.56 -2.30 -7.32
CA GLY A 299 -4.96 -3.65 -6.98
C GLY A 299 -3.83 -4.45 -6.34
N VAL A 300 -4.19 -5.49 -5.59
CA VAL A 300 -3.25 -6.50 -5.13
C VAL A 300 -3.74 -7.89 -5.50
N PRO A 301 -2.87 -8.89 -5.67
CA PRO A 301 -3.28 -10.28 -5.81
C PRO A 301 -4.19 -10.68 -4.65
N LYS A 302 -5.30 -11.37 -4.95
CA LYS A 302 -6.25 -11.82 -3.92
C LYS A 302 -5.59 -12.75 -2.89
N SER A 303 -4.57 -13.51 -3.32
CA SER A 303 -3.76 -14.35 -2.44
C SER A 303 -3.06 -13.58 -1.33
N TYR A 304 -2.78 -12.28 -1.50
CA TYR A 304 -2.16 -11.46 -0.44
C TYR A 304 -3.18 -11.16 0.66
N ILE A 305 -4.42 -10.83 0.28
CA ILE A 305 -5.52 -10.64 1.22
C ILE A 305 -5.82 -11.95 1.97
N GLU A 306 -5.84 -13.08 1.26
CA GLU A 306 -6.03 -14.40 1.86
C GLU A 306 -4.88 -14.80 2.81
N ALA A 307 -3.67 -14.26 2.57
CA ALA A 307 -2.51 -14.43 3.44
C ALA A 307 -2.46 -13.45 4.63
N GLY A 308 -3.47 -12.58 4.79
CA GLY A 308 -3.58 -11.65 5.91
C GLY A 308 -3.06 -10.24 5.64
N ASP A 309 -2.84 -9.84 4.38
CA ASP A 309 -2.48 -8.46 4.06
C ASP A 309 -3.62 -7.48 4.46
N PRO A 310 -3.36 -6.48 5.32
CA PRO A 310 -4.40 -5.58 5.84
C PRO A 310 -4.84 -4.53 4.81
N TYR A 311 -4.18 -4.44 3.65
CA TYR A 311 -4.37 -3.37 2.67
C TYR A 311 -5.83 -3.11 2.29
N GLN A 312 -6.60 -4.16 1.96
CA GLN A 312 -8.01 -3.99 1.58
C GLN A 312 -8.81 -3.33 2.70
N LYS A 313 -8.69 -3.84 3.93
CA LYS A 313 -9.43 -3.33 5.08
C LYS A 313 -9.04 -1.88 5.39
N GLN A 314 -7.75 -1.57 5.35
CA GLN A 314 -7.25 -0.22 5.59
C GLN A 314 -7.71 0.75 4.48
N MET A 315 -7.74 0.30 3.23
CA MET A 315 -8.26 1.08 2.11
C MET A 315 -9.76 1.39 2.26
N GLU A 316 -10.57 0.38 2.59
CA GLU A 316 -12.01 0.55 2.83
C GLU A 316 -12.29 1.51 4.00
N LEU A 317 -11.50 1.42 5.09
CA LEU A 317 -11.62 2.33 6.23
C LEU A 317 -11.20 3.77 5.88
N CYS A 318 -10.13 3.93 5.08
CA CYS A 318 -9.69 5.23 4.58
C CYS A 318 -10.78 5.92 3.75
N VAL A 319 -11.35 5.20 2.78
CA VAL A 319 -12.44 5.69 1.94
C VAL A 319 -13.68 6.02 2.78
N GLU A 320 -14.02 5.19 3.76
CA GLU A 320 -15.14 5.47 4.67
C GLU A 320 -14.88 6.71 5.54
N GLY A 321 -13.64 6.96 5.97
CA GLY A 321 -13.25 8.19 6.67
C GLY A 321 -13.45 9.43 5.81
N ILE A 322 -12.93 9.42 4.58
CA ILE A 322 -13.08 10.53 3.62
C ILE A 322 -14.55 10.75 3.26
N LYS A 323 -15.31 9.67 3.04
CA LYS A 323 -16.75 9.72 2.76
C LYS A 323 -17.54 10.38 3.88
N LYS A 324 -17.23 10.08 5.15
CA LYS A 324 -17.87 10.73 6.30
C LYS A 324 -17.62 12.23 6.31
N GLU A 325 -16.42 12.67 5.98
CA GLU A 325 -16.09 14.11 5.89
C GLU A 325 -16.82 14.77 4.70
N LEU A 326 -16.82 14.15 3.52
CA LEU A 326 -17.53 14.67 2.34
C LEU A 326 -19.05 14.80 2.58
N TYR A 327 -19.66 13.88 3.32
CA TYR A 327 -21.10 13.93 3.63
C TYR A 327 -21.48 14.94 4.73
N LYS A 328 -20.51 15.66 5.31
CA LYS A 328 -20.84 16.84 6.13
C LYS A 328 -21.32 18.02 5.28
N THR A 329 -20.89 18.08 4.02
CA THR A 329 -21.18 19.18 3.08
C THR A 329 -21.96 18.75 1.84
N ASN A 330 -22.04 17.44 1.56
CA ASN A 330 -22.77 16.88 0.42
C ASN A 330 -23.85 15.88 0.88
N SER A 331 -25.04 15.91 0.27
CA SER A 331 -26.05 14.88 0.50
C SER A 331 -25.68 13.58 -0.23
N PRO A 332 -25.98 12.39 0.32
CA PRO A 332 -25.93 11.13 -0.43
C PRO A 332 -26.82 11.12 -1.67
N ASP A 333 -27.85 11.97 -1.71
CA ASP A 333 -28.71 12.16 -2.90
C ASP A 333 -28.03 13.02 -3.99
N ASP A 334 -26.98 13.77 -3.63
CA ASP A 334 -26.23 14.63 -4.54
C ASP A 334 -24.93 13.98 -5.03
N VAL A 335 -24.28 13.16 -4.19
CA VAL A 335 -22.99 12.54 -4.48
C VAL A 335 -22.97 11.05 -4.11
N GLN A 336 -22.71 10.19 -5.10
CA GLN A 336 -22.48 8.76 -4.89
C GLN A 336 -20.98 8.41 -4.90
N ILE A 337 -20.54 7.59 -3.94
CA ILE A 337 -19.13 7.20 -3.79
C ILE A 337 -18.94 5.70 -4.08
N HIS A 338 -17.90 5.38 -4.85
CA HIS A 338 -17.51 4.05 -5.29
C HIS A 338 -16.03 3.78 -4.98
N LEU A 339 -15.66 2.51 -4.81
CA LEU A 339 -14.26 2.06 -4.65
C LEU A 339 -13.99 0.94 -5.65
N SER A 340 -12.87 1.03 -6.35
CA SER A 340 -12.38 0.03 -7.29
C SER A 340 -10.86 -0.12 -7.21
N TYR A 341 -10.36 -1.18 -7.84
CA TYR A 341 -8.95 -1.54 -7.84
C TYR A 341 -8.38 -1.62 -9.26
N GLN A 342 -7.32 -0.87 -9.53
CA GLN A 342 -6.70 -0.70 -10.85
C GLN A 342 -5.47 -1.59 -11.08
N SER A 343 -4.91 -1.50 -12.28
CA SER A 343 -3.58 -2.00 -12.66
C SER A 343 -3.35 -3.51 -12.46
N ARG A 344 -4.39 -4.33 -12.62
CA ARG A 344 -4.26 -5.80 -12.58
C ARG A 344 -3.33 -6.30 -13.68
N VAL A 345 -2.41 -7.21 -13.35
CA VAL A 345 -1.50 -7.82 -14.34
C VAL A 345 -1.47 -9.34 -14.28
N GLY A 346 -1.39 -9.95 -15.47
CA GLY A 346 -1.28 -11.40 -15.61
C GLY A 346 -2.59 -12.15 -15.34
N PRO A 347 -2.53 -13.50 -15.32
CA PRO A 347 -3.71 -14.35 -15.31
C PRO A 347 -4.26 -14.67 -13.90
N ILE A 348 -3.61 -14.18 -12.84
CA ILE A 348 -4.01 -14.47 -11.45
C ILE A 348 -5.25 -13.67 -11.06
N GLU A 349 -5.95 -14.09 -10.00
CA GLU A 349 -7.09 -13.33 -9.48
C GLU A 349 -6.59 -12.14 -8.64
N TRP A 350 -7.06 -10.94 -8.99
CA TRP A 350 -6.78 -9.70 -8.29
C TRP A 350 -7.99 -9.25 -7.46
N LEU A 351 -7.74 -8.38 -6.49
CA LEU A 351 -8.76 -7.74 -5.67
C LEU A 351 -9.79 -6.99 -6.53
N ARG A 352 -11.07 -7.15 -6.20
CA ARG A 352 -12.23 -6.62 -6.95
C ARG A 352 -12.99 -5.59 -6.10
N PRO A 353 -13.78 -4.70 -6.73
CA PRO A 353 -14.09 -4.63 -8.17
C PRO A 353 -12.98 -3.96 -8.99
N TYR A 354 -12.85 -4.30 -10.27
CA TYR A 354 -11.79 -3.73 -11.11
C TYR A 354 -12.18 -2.39 -11.72
N THR A 355 -11.26 -1.43 -11.75
CA THR A 355 -11.54 -0.08 -12.28
C THR A 355 -11.97 -0.09 -13.74
N ASP A 356 -11.34 -0.96 -14.55
CA ASP A 356 -11.67 -1.18 -15.96
C ASP A 356 -13.01 -1.89 -16.20
N ASP A 357 -13.61 -2.51 -15.17
CA ASP A 357 -14.97 -3.05 -15.21
C ASP A 357 -15.99 -2.01 -14.69
N VAL A 358 -15.66 -1.28 -13.60
CA VAL A 358 -16.56 -0.32 -12.95
C VAL A 358 -16.81 0.91 -13.80
N LEU A 359 -15.82 1.40 -14.55
CA LEU A 359 -15.98 2.58 -15.40
C LEU A 359 -17.05 2.39 -16.49
N PRO A 360 -17.02 1.28 -17.28
CA PRO A 360 -18.11 0.92 -18.17
C PRO A 360 -19.46 0.82 -17.48
N GLU A 361 -19.54 0.11 -16.34
CA GLU A 361 -20.79 -0.06 -15.60
C GLU A 361 -21.39 1.27 -15.17
N LEU A 362 -20.57 2.23 -14.70
CA LEU A 362 -21.04 3.56 -14.33
C LEU A 362 -21.56 4.32 -15.54
N GLY A 363 -20.80 4.36 -16.64
CA GLY A 363 -21.20 5.04 -17.87
C GLY A 363 -22.49 4.49 -18.46
N GLU A 364 -22.60 3.17 -18.60
CA GLU A 364 -23.79 2.47 -19.09
C GLU A 364 -25.01 2.70 -18.19
N SER A 365 -24.78 2.89 -16.88
CA SER A 365 -25.84 3.21 -15.93
C SER A 365 -26.34 4.67 -15.98
N GLY A 366 -25.77 5.48 -16.87
CA GLY A 366 -26.14 6.86 -17.13
C GLY A 366 -25.43 7.89 -16.25
N VAL A 367 -24.28 7.54 -15.67
CA VAL A 367 -23.42 8.49 -14.93
C VAL A 367 -22.70 9.39 -15.94
N ARG A 368 -22.85 10.72 -15.76
CA ARG A 368 -22.19 11.72 -16.62
C ARG A 368 -21.02 12.43 -15.93
N ASN A 369 -21.17 12.73 -14.64
CA ASN A 369 -20.21 13.53 -13.87
C ASN A 369 -19.43 12.62 -12.91
N LEU A 370 -18.14 12.44 -13.16
CA LEU A 370 -17.29 11.54 -12.38
C LEU A 370 -15.98 12.23 -11.95
N VAL A 371 -15.71 12.18 -10.65
CA VAL A 371 -14.39 12.48 -10.09
C VAL A 371 -13.68 11.16 -9.80
N VAL A 372 -12.52 10.93 -10.41
CA VAL A 372 -11.67 9.78 -10.12
C VAL A 372 -10.57 10.17 -9.15
N VAL A 373 -10.41 9.40 -8.08
CA VAL A 373 -9.52 9.71 -6.96
C VAL A 373 -8.44 8.64 -6.83
N PRO A 374 -7.17 8.94 -7.19
CA PRO A 374 -6.06 8.06 -6.86
C PRO A 374 -5.79 8.10 -5.35
N ILE A 375 -5.98 6.96 -4.66
CA ILE A 375 -5.96 6.92 -3.18
C ILE A 375 -4.81 6.09 -2.59
N SER A 376 -4.08 5.34 -3.42
CA SER A 376 -2.99 4.45 -2.96
C SER A 376 -1.63 5.14 -2.80
N PHE A 377 -1.46 6.35 -3.34
CA PHE A 377 -0.19 7.07 -3.34
C PHE A 377 -0.39 8.55 -3.05
N VAL A 378 0.63 9.17 -2.47
CA VAL A 378 0.60 10.59 -2.06
C VAL A 378 1.31 11.54 -3.01
N SER A 379 1.76 11.06 -4.17
CA SER A 379 2.42 11.86 -5.20
C SER A 379 1.92 11.45 -6.58
N GLU A 380 1.94 12.37 -7.54
CA GLU A 380 1.75 11.99 -8.94
C GLU A 380 2.82 10.98 -9.36
N HIS A 381 2.43 10.04 -10.20
CA HIS A 381 3.26 8.98 -10.74
C HIS A 381 2.61 8.43 -12.02
N ILE A 382 3.18 7.36 -12.58
CA ILE A 382 2.73 6.84 -13.88
C ILE A 382 1.26 6.42 -13.87
N GLU A 383 0.75 5.84 -12.78
CA GLU A 383 -0.64 5.37 -12.74
C GLU A 383 -1.63 6.54 -12.67
N THR A 384 -1.24 7.71 -12.14
CA THR A 384 -2.12 8.88 -12.15
C THR A 384 -2.09 9.62 -13.47
N LEU A 385 -0.89 9.87 -13.99
CA LEU A 385 -0.68 10.75 -15.15
C LEU A 385 -0.88 10.04 -16.49
N GLU A 386 -0.75 8.72 -16.54
CA GLU A 386 -0.94 7.93 -17.77
C GLU A 386 -2.18 7.03 -17.65
N GLU A 387 -2.22 6.12 -16.67
CA GLU A 387 -3.31 5.15 -16.59
C GLU A 387 -4.66 5.84 -16.30
N ILE A 388 -4.73 6.72 -15.29
CA ILE A 388 -5.97 7.43 -14.97
C ILE A 388 -6.27 8.55 -15.97
N ASP A 389 -5.31 9.45 -16.23
CA ASP A 389 -5.55 10.66 -17.05
C ASP A 389 -5.68 10.37 -18.55
N ILE A 390 -5.19 9.23 -19.03
CA ILE A 390 -5.25 8.81 -20.44
C ILE A 390 -6.11 7.55 -20.59
N GLU A 391 -5.63 6.38 -20.15
CA GLU A 391 -6.30 5.09 -20.46
C GLU A 391 -7.74 5.03 -19.88
N TYR A 392 -7.93 5.35 -18.60
CA TYR A 392 -9.25 5.30 -17.96
C TYR A 392 -10.15 6.47 -18.29
N ARG A 393 -9.59 7.65 -18.56
CA ARG A 393 -10.37 8.78 -19.05
C ARG A 393 -10.99 8.48 -20.41
N GLU A 394 -10.23 7.89 -21.32
CA GLU A 394 -10.73 7.42 -22.62
C GLU A 394 -11.83 6.37 -22.43
N LEU A 395 -11.59 5.34 -21.61
CA LEU A 395 -12.56 4.30 -21.31
C LEU A 395 -13.88 4.87 -20.74
N ALA A 396 -13.79 5.82 -19.80
CA ALA A 396 -14.94 6.46 -19.19
C ALA A 396 -15.75 7.28 -20.21
N HIS A 397 -15.06 8.05 -21.06
CA HIS A 397 -15.70 8.81 -22.13
C HIS A 397 -16.41 7.91 -23.14
N GLU A 398 -15.77 6.82 -23.58
CA GLU A 398 -16.38 5.83 -24.48
C GLU A 398 -17.60 5.15 -23.86
N SER A 399 -17.60 5.00 -22.54
CA SER A 399 -18.69 4.38 -21.78
C SER A 399 -19.84 5.33 -21.46
N GLY A 400 -19.70 6.64 -21.74
CA GLY A 400 -20.76 7.63 -21.57
C GLY A 400 -20.57 8.61 -20.41
N VAL A 401 -19.46 8.55 -19.68
CA VAL A 401 -19.07 9.56 -18.68
C VAL A 401 -18.51 10.77 -19.44
N THR A 402 -19.32 11.82 -19.60
CA THR A 402 -18.96 12.99 -20.42
C THR A 402 -18.12 14.02 -19.68
N ASN A 403 -18.30 14.12 -18.36
CA ASN A 403 -17.69 15.15 -17.53
C ASN A 403 -16.73 14.49 -16.52
N TRP A 404 -15.47 14.35 -16.94
CA TRP A 404 -14.41 13.70 -16.18
C TRP A 404 -13.54 14.71 -15.43
N ARG A 405 -13.34 14.46 -14.14
CA ARG A 405 -12.34 15.13 -13.30
C ARG A 405 -11.45 14.08 -12.64
N ARG A 406 -10.16 14.40 -12.50
CA ARG A 406 -9.23 13.62 -11.67
C ARG A 406 -8.87 14.46 -10.46
N CYS A 407 -9.08 13.91 -9.27
CA CYS A 407 -8.55 14.50 -8.04
C CYS A 407 -7.02 14.43 -8.07
N PRO A 408 -6.31 15.54 -7.84
CA PRO A 408 -4.85 15.52 -7.70
C PRO A 408 -4.43 14.62 -6.54
N ALA A 409 -3.25 14.00 -6.65
CA ALA A 409 -2.60 13.43 -5.48
C ALA A 409 -2.26 14.55 -4.48
N PRO A 410 -2.14 14.26 -3.17
CA PRO A 410 -1.76 15.25 -2.15
C PRO A 410 -0.53 16.06 -2.52
N ASN A 411 0.49 15.43 -3.12
CA ASN A 411 1.73 16.09 -3.54
C ASN A 411 2.31 16.93 -2.39
N THR A 412 2.28 18.26 -2.52
CA THR A 412 2.79 19.20 -1.51
C THR A 412 1.67 20.02 -0.88
N ASP A 413 0.45 19.49 -0.81
CA ASP A 413 -0.67 20.13 -0.12
C ASP A 413 -0.28 20.52 1.32
N ALA A 414 -0.59 21.75 1.71
CA ALA A 414 -0.12 22.30 2.98
C ALA A 414 -0.70 21.57 4.19
N THR A 415 -1.97 21.13 4.13
CA THR A 415 -2.61 20.36 5.21
C THR A 415 -1.93 19.00 5.34
N PHE A 416 -1.64 18.35 4.21
CA PHE A 416 -0.94 17.07 4.19
C PHE A 416 0.50 17.17 4.70
N ILE A 417 1.28 18.16 4.26
CA ILE A 417 2.65 18.40 4.76
C ILE A 417 2.64 18.64 6.27
N GLN A 418 1.68 19.42 6.77
CA GLN A 418 1.56 19.70 8.20
C GLN A 418 1.27 18.43 9.00
N ASP A 419 0.38 17.57 8.51
CA ASP A 419 0.07 16.29 9.17
C ASP A 419 1.25 15.31 9.14
N MET A 420 2.04 15.28 8.06
CA MET A 420 3.27 14.51 8.02
C MET A 420 4.31 15.02 9.04
N ALA A 421 4.41 16.34 9.23
CA ALA A 421 5.27 16.90 10.27
C ALA A 421 4.79 16.52 11.67
N ASP A 422 3.48 16.56 11.91
CA ASP A 422 2.88 16.17 13.20
C ASP A 422 3.14 14.70 13.48
N MET A 423 2.97 13.85 12.47
CA MET A 423 3.26 12.42 12.52
C MET A 423 4.72 12.13 12.86
N VAL A 424 5.68 12.84 12.24
CA VAL A 424 7.10 12.68 12.58
C VAL A 424 7.38 13.13 14.01
N TYR A 425 6.81 14.27 14.43
CA TYR A 425 6.99 14.79 15.78
C TYR A 425 6.42 13.83 16.84
N GLU A 426 5.20 13.32 16.63
CA GLU A 426 4.55 12.32 17.47
C GLU A 426 5.38 11.05 17.58
N ALA A 427 5.89 10.53 16.46
CA ALA A 427 6.73 9.33 16.44
C ALA A 427 8.01 9.49 17.29
N LEU A 428 8.56 10.70 17.37
CA LEU A 428 9.71 11.00 18.23
C LEU A 428 9.37 11.09 19.72
N MET A 429 8.11 11.33 20.08
CA MET A 429 7.65 11.43 21.47
C MET A 429 7.23 10.07 22.05
N GLU A 430 6.82 9.15 21.19
CA GLU A 430 6.43 7.79 21.56
C GLU A 430 7.65 6.89 21.85
N PRO A 431 7.45 5.75 22.53
CA PRO A 431 8.47 4.71 22.61
C PRO A 431 8.93 4.26 21.22
N SER A 432 10.22 3.97 21.09
CA SER A 432 10.81 3.40 19.88
C SER A 432 10.04 2.17 19.43
N GLN A 433 9.50 2.19 18.21
CA GLN A 433 8.91 1.00 17.58
C GLN A 433 9.92 0.41 16.59
N THR A 434 10.30 -0.84 16.84
CA THR A 434 11.10 -1.63 15.89
C THR A 434 10.32 -1.87 14.59
N VAL A 435 11.04 -2.25 13.54
CA VAL A 435 10.43 -2.70 12.28
C VAL A 435 9.43 -3.83 12.52
N THR A 436 9.76 -4.80 13.38
CA THR A 436 8.88 -5.92 13.70
C THR A 436 7.61 -5.46 14.41
N GLU A 437 7.73 -4.60 15.42
CA GLU A 437 6.58 -4.07 16.16
C GLU A 437 5.66 -3.24 15.27
N ALA A 438 6.22 -2.43 14.36
CA ALA A 438 5.41 -1.69 13.39
C ALA A 438 4.67 -2.63 12.42
N CYS A 439 5.28 -3.73 11.98
CA CYS A 439 4.58 -4.75 11.21
C CYS A 439 3.43 -5.40 12.02
N VAL A 440 3.67 -5.73 13.29
CA VAL A 440 2.65 -6.30 14.20
C VAL A 440 1.51 -5.31 14.45
N ALA A 441 1.81 -4.04 14.71
CA ALA A 441 0.83 -2.97 14.91
C ALA A 441 -0.12 -2.78 13.72
N ASN A 442 0.31 -3.18 12.52
CA ASN A 442 -0.52 -3.19 11.32
C ASN A 442 -1.45 -4.43 11.23
N ASN A 443 -1.72 -5.13 12.33
CA ASN A 443 -2.52 -6.37 12.42
C ASN A 443 -1.98 -7.53 11.58
N ILE A 444 -0.66 -7.61 11.44
CA ILE A 444 0.01 -8.78 10.88
C ILE A 444 0.29 -9.74 12.05
N GLU A 445 -0.75 -10.33 12.63
CA GLU A 445 -0.60 -11.44 13.57
C GLU A 445 -0.32 -12.73 12.78
N GLY A 446 0.85 -13.34 12.96
CA GLY A 446 1.13 -14.69 12.45
C GLY A 446 1.58 -14.81 10.99
N VAL A 447 1.88 -13.72 10.28
CA VAL A 447 2.71 -13.83 9.07
C VAL A 447 4.15 -13.99 9.53
N ASN A 448 4.71 -15.17 9.31
CA ASN A 448 6.11 -15.42 9.56
C ASN A 448 6.95 -14.50 8.64
N LEU A 449 7.44 -13.39 9.21
CA LEU A 449 8.36 -12.47 8.54
C LEU A 449 9.77 -13.08 8.46
N GLU A 450 10.03 -14.18 9.18
CA GLU A 450 11.19 -14.99 8.92
C GLU A 450 11.09 -15.53 7.49
N ARG A 451 12.19 -15.42 6.74
CA ARG A 451 12.36 -16.25 5.54
C ARG A 451 11.90 -17.65 5.91
N PHE A 452 11.01 -18.22 5.09
CA PHE A 452 10.94 -19.66 5.04
C PHE A 452 12.35 -20.14 4.64
N ASP A 453 13.08 -20.62 5.65
CA ASP A 453 14.51 -20.99 5.76
C ASP A 453 15.47 -19.81 6.03
N ASP A 454 15.81 -19.52 7.30
CA ASP A 454 16.87 -20.18 8.10
C ASP A 454 17.14 -19.40 9.41
N ALA A 455 17.40 -20.14 10.50
CA ALA A 455 17.71 -19.60 11.82
C ALA A 455 19.12 -18.97 11.86
N VAL A 456 19.19 -17.67 12.16
CA VAL A 456 20.45 -17.00 12.57
C VAL A 456 20.18 -16.15 13.80
N ALA A 457 20.92 -16.43 14.87
CA ALA A 457 20.82 -15.74 16.15
C ALA A 457 21.11 -14.24 16.00
N VAL A 458 20.13 -13.42 16.40
CA VAL A 458 20.21 -11.96 16.42
C VAL A 458 21.05 -11.51 17.62
N THR A 459 22.18 -10.87 17.35
CA THR A 459 22.86 -10.00 18.32
C THR A 459 23.27 -8.69 17.62
N GLY A 460 22.72 -7.56 18.08
CA GLY A 460 23.09 -6.20 17.67
C GLY A 460 21.98 -5.44 16.92
N VAL A 461 21.77 -4.18 17.33
CA VAL A 461 20.58 -3.29 17.16
C VAL A 461 19.48 -3.62 18.16
N LEU A 462 19.50 -2.94 19.32
CA LEU A 462 18.54 -3.16 20.39
C LEU A 462 17.19 -2.53 20.05
N GLY A 463 16.24 -3.39 19.64
CA GLY A 463 14.83 -3.25 20.01
C GLY A 463 14.64 -3.81 21.42
N VAL A 464 14.16 -3.01 22.36
CA VAL A 464 14.05 -3.44 23.77
C VAL A 464 12.71 -4.13 23.99
N GLY A 465 12.72 -5.46 24.11
CA GLY A 465 11.56 -6.22 24.61
C GLY A 465 11.42 -7.63 24.06
N ALA A 466 12.30 -8.55 24.45
CA ALA A 466 12.05 -9.99 24.31
C ALA A 466 12.53 -10.72 25.56
N ASP A 467 11.70 -10.73 26.59
CA ASP A 467 11.77 -11.76 27.63
C ASP A 467 10.82 -12.89 27.21
N GLY A 468 11.39 -14.08 27.07
CA GLY A 468 10.71 -15.27 26.60
C GLY A 468 9.76 -15.88 27.64
N ASP A 469 8.60 -16.35 27.16
CA ASP A 469 8.10 -17.70 27.36
C ASP A 469 6.68 -17.84 26.75
N LEU A 470 6.35 -19.05 26.32
CA LEU A 470 5.02 -19.61 25.97
C LEU A 470 4.55 -19.49 24.50
N TYR A 471 4.59 -20.60 23.74
CA TYR A 471 3.45 -21.52 23.53
C TYR A 471 3.75 -22.52 22.37
N GLU A 472 3.73 -23.82 22.68
CA GLU A 472 3.58 -24.91 21.71
C GLU A 472 2.19 -24.84 21.05
N VAL A 473 2.10 -25.00 19.72
CA VAL A 473 0.83 -25.27 19.02
C VAL A 473 1.00 -26.34 17.94
N ASP A 474 0.19 -27.38 18.07
CA ASP A 474 0.06 -28.58 17.24
C ASP A 474 -0.50 -28.37 15.81
N GLY A 475 -0.02 -29.18 14.86
CA GLY A 475 -0.84 -29.87 13.83
C GLY A 475 -0.77 -29.37 12.37
N PRO A 476 -0.32 -30.19 11.38
CA PRO A 476 -0.26 -29.78 9.97
C PRO A 476 -1.57 -29.99 9.17
N LEU A 477 -1.85 -29.05 8.26
CA LEU A 477 -2.88 -29.12 7.21
C LEU A 477 -2.64 -30.29 6.23
N GLN A 478 -3.72 -30.93 5.77
CA GLN A 478 -3.70 -32.20 5.04
C GLN A 478 -3.02 -32.12 3.65
N SER A 479 -2.22 -33.15 3.34
CA SER A 479 -1.26 -33.22 2.24
C SER A 479 -1.84 -33.28 0.81
N LYS A 480 -3.13 -33.59 0.63
CA LYS A 480 -3.72 -33.85 -0.70
C LYS A 480 -4.08 -32.57 -1.47
N GLU A 481 -4.49 -31.52 -0.78
CA GLU A 481 -4.85 -30.23 -1.42
C GLU A 481 -3.61 -29.51 -1.96
N ARG A 482 -2.47 -29.65 -1.25
CA ARG A 482 -1.15 -29.13 -1.69
C ARG A 482 -0.65 -29.79 -2.97
N ILE A 483 -0.94 -31.08 -3.18
CA ILE A 483 -0.51 -31.81 -4.38
C ILE A 483 -1.33 -31.36 -5.60
N ASN A 484 -2.63 -31.17 -5.44
CA ASN A 484 -3.52 -30.73 -6.52
C ASN A 484 -3.24 -29.28 -6.94
N ALA A 485 -2.98 -28.37 -5.98
CA ALA A 485 -2.58 -26.99 -6.27
C ALA A 485 -1.23 -26.92 -7.00
N ARG A 486 -0.27 -27.78 -6.62
CA ARG A 486 1.05 -27.89 -7.29
C ARG A 486 0.93 -28.42 -8.71
N ALA A 487 0.05 -29.40 -8.95
CA ALA A 487 -0.20 -29.95 -10.28
C ALA A 487 -0.89 -28.92 -11.21
N ALA A 488 -1.85 -28.15 -10.68
CA ALA A 488 -2.52 -27.08 -11.44
C ALA A 488 -1.54 -25.97 -11.84
N MET A 489 -0.70 -25.51 -10.90
CA MET A 489 0.32 -24.49 -11.19
C MET A 489 1.38 -24.97 -12.18
N ALA A 490 1.79 -26.24 -12.12
CA ALA A 490 2.70 -26.83 -13.10
C ALA A 490 2.07 -26.85 -14.52
N GLY A 491 0.77 -27.12 -14.63
CA GLY A 491 0.04 -27.06 -15.90
C GLY A 491 -0.05 -25.65 -16.49
N VAL A 492 -0.30 -24.64 -15.65
CA VAL A 492 -0.32 -23.22 -16.08
C VAL A 492 1.07 -22.77 -16.54
N LEU A 493 2.12 -23.11 -15.79
CA LEU A 493 3.50 -22.77 -16.15
C LEU A 493 3.97 -23.46 -17.44
N LEU A 494 3.60 -24.73 -17.64
CA LEU A 494 3.90 -25.45 -18.88
C LEU A 494 3.18 -24.83 -20.08
N THR A 495 1.94 -24.39 -19.89
CA THR A 495 1.16 -23.67 -20.91
C THR A 495 1.84 -22.37 -21.31
N ILE A 496 2.22 -21.56 -20.31
CA ILE A 496 2.93 -20.30 -20.54
C ILE A 496 4.27 -20.55 -21.24
N LEU A 497 5.03 -21.57 -20.83
CA LEU A 497 6.29 -21.94 -21.47
C LEU A 497 6.11 -22.37 -22.94
N LEU A 498 5.08 -23.14 -23.25
CA LEU A 498 4.78 -23.57 -24.62
C LEU A 498 4.32 -22.41 -25.50
N GLU A 499 3.55 -21.47 -24.96
CA GLU A 499 3.15 -20.25 -25.68
C GLU A 499 4.34 -19.31 -25.92
N LEU A 500 5.23 -19.17 -24.93
CA LEU A 500 6.44 -18.37 -25.05
C LEU A 500 7.45 -18.98 -26.03
N ALA A 501 7.60 -20.30 -26.06
CA ALA A 501 8.53 -20.98 -26.96
C ALA A 501 8.03 -21.01 -28.42
N SER A 502 6.71 -21.05 -28.63
CA SER A 502 6.11 -21.15 -29.97
C SER A 502 5.68 -19.81 -30.57
N GLY A 503 5.57 -18.76 -29.75
CA GLY A 503 5.05 -17.45 -30.16
C GLY A 503 3.57 -17.47 -30.53
N LYS A 504 2.82 -18.52 -30.16
CA LYS A 504 1.38 -18.69 -30.46
C LYS A 504 0.62 -19.18 -29.23
N PRO A 505 -0.65 -18.79 -29.03
CA PRO A 505 -1.47 -19.31 -27.93
C PRO A 505 -1.67 -20.83 -28.05
N LEU A 506 -1.81 -21.51 -26.92
CA LEU A 506 -1.80 -22.97 -26.82
C LEU A 506 -2.97 -23.61 -27.60
N THR A 507 -4.09 -22.88 -27.73
CA THR A 507 -5.24 -23.27 -28.56
C THR A 507 -4.85 -23.52 -30.01
N HIS A 508 -3.96 -22.70 -30.56
CA HIS A 508 -3.47 -22.81 -31.93
C HIS A 508 -2.44 -23.95 -32.09
N LEU A 509 -1.70 -24.29 -31.03
CA LEU A 509 -0.77 -25.44 -30.99
C LEU A 509 -1.52 -26.78 -30.91
N LEU A 510 -2.68 -26.79 -30.25
CA LEU A 510 -3.52 -27.96 -30.04
C LEU A 510 -4.60 -28.14 -31.12
N GLY A 511 -4.64 -27.26 -32.12
CA GLY A 511 -5.54 -27.38 -33.29
C GLY A 511 -7.01 -27.06 -33.02
N PHE A 512 -7.28 -26.23 -32.00
CA PHE A 512 -8.63 -25.74 -31.65
C PHE A 512 -8.93 -24.36 -32.23
#